data_AF-A0A2V8RMY1-F1
#
_entry.id   AF-A0A2V8RMY1-F1
#
_cell.length_a   1.000
_cell.length_b   1.000
_cell.length_c   1.000
_cell.angle_alpha   90.00
_cell.angle_beta   90.00
_cell.angle_gamma   90.00
#
_symmetry.space_group_name_H-M   'P 1'
#
loop_
_entity.id
_entity.type
_entity.pdbx_description
1 polymer ?
#
loop_
_entity_poly.entity_id
_entity_poly.type
_entity_poly.pdbx_seq_one_letter_code
_entity_poly.pdbx_strand_id
1 'polypeptide(L)'
;MGRDVAAALGATRRGEGFIEGREDIVTWCVGHLVELDEPDAYDARLKHWRIEDLPIIPDKFKYHPAERTRDQFKVIKQLMARADVASVVNAADAGREGELIFDLVYTLAGCRKPVARLWISSLTRDAISAGFAQLKPASEYTGLRDSARARQQSDWLVGLNATRAQTIMARKAGHEGVYSLGRVQTPTLALIVARDDEIAHFVPVTYYEVVAEFKADAGTYRGTWFDKKGTRFDKREAAEAVAAKVKGQQGAVEKVEKKASKERAPLLYDLTTLQRTANV
;
A
#
# COMPACT_ATOMS: atom_id res chain seq x y z
N MET A 1 7.42 5.99 19.07
CA MET A 1 6.57 7.20 19.05
C MET A 1 6.09 7.65 20.43
N GLY A 2 5.16 6.95 21.11
CA GLY A 2 4.61 7.46 22.38
C GLY A 2 5.65 7.76 23.47
N ARG A 3 6.69 6.93 23.59
CA ARG A 3 7.83 7.19 24.49
C ARG A 3 8.67 8.39 24.07
N ASP A 4 8.90 8.57 22.77
CA ASP A 4 9.70 9.67 22.23
C ASP A 4 8.98 11.02 22.43
N VAL A 5 7.65 11.02 22.24
CA VAL A 5 6.80 12.18 22.53
C VAL A 5 6.81 12.50 24.02
N ALA A 6 6.62 11.50 24.89
CA ALA A 6 6.68 11.70 26.34
C ALA A 6 8.05 12.25 26.78
N ALA A 7 9.15 11.72 26.24
CA ALA A 7 10.49 12.21 26.52
C ALA A 7 10.71 13.66 26.04
N ALA A 8 10.21 14.02 24.87
CA ALA A 8 10.29 15.38 24.35
C ALA A 8 9.51 16.39 25.22
N LEU A 9 8.36 15.97 25.76
CA LEU A 9 7.53 16.76 26.68
C LEU A 9 8.01 16.70 28.14
N GLY A 10 9.04 15.92 28.47
CA GLY A 10 9.54 15.76 29.84
C GLY A 10 8.60 14.98 30.76
N ALA A 11 7.65 14.22 30.22
CA ALA A 11 6.75 13.36 30.98
C ALA A 11 7.48 12.09 31.46
N THR A 12 7.42 11.80 32.77
CA THR A 12 8.22 10.73 33.39
C THR A 12 7.41 9.76 34.25
N ARG A 13 6.24 10.15 34.76
CA ARG A 13 5.42 9.29 35.62
C ARG A 13 4.71 8.24 34.78
N ARG A 14 5.09 6.97 34.94
CA ARG A 14 4.47 5.86 34.19
C ARG A 14 3.16 5.44 34.83
N GLY A 15 2.11 5.32 34.02
CA GLY A 15 0.86 4.65 34.35
C GLY A 15 0.64 3.43 33.46
N GLU A 16 -0.44 2.71 33.71
CA GLU A 16 -0.84 1.60 32.84
C GLU A 16 -1.38 2.14 31.51
N GLY A 17 -0.61 2.00 30.43
CA GLY A 17 -1.00 2.46 29.09
C GLY A 17 -0.79 3.96 28.82
N PHE A 18 -0.10 4.69 29.69
CA PHE A 18 0.25 6.11 29.48
C PHE A 18 1.50 6.54 30.26
N ILE A 19 2.02 7.72 29.94
CA ILE A 19 3.07 8.43 30.67
C ILE A 19 2.57 9.85 30.93
N GLU A 20 2.61 10.28 32.19
CA GLU A 20 2.09 11.56 32.66
C GLU A 20 3.24 12.49 33.07
N GLY A 21 3.16 13.73 32.60
CA GLY A 21 4.00 14.84 32.99
C GLY A 21 3.26 15.78 33.93
N ARG A 22 3.76 17.01 34.04
CA ARG A 22 3.12 18.05 34.85
C ARG A 22 1.88 18.63 34.15
N GLU A 23 1.96 18.83 32.83
CA GLU A 23 0.94 19.50 32.03
C GLU A 23 0.34 18.58 30.95
N ASP A 24 0.97 17.44 30.68
CA ASP A 24 0.62 16.56 29.57
C ASP A 24 0.44 15.10 30.00
N ILE A 25 -0.45 14.39 29.31
CA ILE A 25 -0.62 12.95 29.41
C ILE A 25 -0.41 12.34 28.03
N VAL A 26 0.59 11.48 27.89
CA VAL A 26 0.91 10.80 26.63
C VAL A 26 0.45 9.35 26.71
N THR A 27 -0.50 8.98 25.85
CA THR A 27 -0.97 7.61 25.65
C THR A 27 -0.81 7.21 24.18
N TRP A 28 -1.06 5.94 23.84
CA TRP A 28 -0.83 5.41 22.50
C TRP A 28 -1.87 4.36 22.12
N CYS A 29 -2.08 4.23 20.81
CA CYS A 29 -2.74 3.07 20.24
C CYS A 29 -1.72 1.95 19.96
N VAL A 30 -2.16 0.71 20.01
CA VAL A 30 -1.37 -0.47 19.64
C VAL A 30 -1.96 -1.03 18.35
N GLY A 31 -1.65 -0.36 17.23
CA GLY A 31 -2.41 -0.55 15.98
C GLY A 31 -3.84 -0.03 16.11
N HIS A 32 -4.79 -0.68 15.42
CA HIS A 32 -6.20 -0.37 15.57
C HIS A 32 -6.73 -0.88 16.92
N LEU A 33 -7.31 0.02 17.70
CA LEU A 33 -8.03 -0.33 18.94
C LEU A 33 -9.54 -0.53 18.73
N VAL A 34 -10.03 -0.16 17.55
CA VAL A 34 -11.43 -0.12 17.19
C VAL A 34 -11.59 -0.77 15.84
N GLU A 35 -12.55 -1.68 15.75
CA GLU A 35 -12.85 -2.48 14.56
C GLU A 35 -14.30 -2.24 14.14
N LEU A 36 -14.60 -2.53 12.87
CA LEU A 36 -15.96 -2.53 12.35
C LEU A 36 -16.71 -3.75 12.93
N ASP A 37 -17.98 -3.55 13.24
CA ASP A 37 -18.84 -4.66 13.65
C ASP A 37 -19.06 -5.67 12.51
N GLU A 38 -19.17 -6.93 12.89
CA GLU A 38 -19.59 -8.00 12.01
C GLU A 38 -21.10 -7.92 11.72
N PRO A 39 -21.59 -8.51 10.60
CA PRO A 39 -23.00 -8.42 10.21
C PRO A 39 -24.01 -8.85 11.27
N ASP A 40 -23.68 -9.82 12.12
CA ASP A 40 -24.56 -10.31 13.18
C ASP A 40 -24.79 -9.30 14.31
N ALA A 41 -23.94 -8.29 14.45
CA ALA A 41 -24.18 -7.15 15.33
C ALA A 41 -25.21 -6.13 14.77
N TYR A 42 -25.53 -6.22 13.48
CA TYR A 42 -26.61 -5.45 12.85
C TYR A 42 -27.93 -6.22 12.91
N ASP A 43 -27.89 -7.53 12.61
CA ASP A 43 -29.03 -8.43 12.69
C ASP A 43 -28.54 -9.87 12.91
N ALA A 44 -29.02 -10.53 13.96
CA ALA A 44 -28.62 -11.89 14.32
C ALA A 44 -28.82 -12.92 13.18
N ARG A 45 -29.76 -12.67 12.24
CA ARG A 45 -29.97 -13.52 11.06
C ARG A 45 -28.73 -13.57 10.16
N LEU A 46 -27.97 -12.47 10.08
CA LEU A 46 -26.77 -12.32 9.25
C LEU A 46 -25.56 -13.11 9.78
N LYS A 47 -25.70 -13.78 10.94
CA LYS A 47 -24.73 -14.78 11.41
C LYS A 47 -24.65 -15.97 10.46
N HIS A 48 -25.78 -16.35 9.85
CA HIS A 48 -25.82 -17.42 8.87
C HIS A 48 -25.68 -16.85 7.45
N TRP A 49 -24.80 -17.44 6.65
CA TRP A 49 -24.51 -16.94 5.32
C TRP A 49 -25.55 -17.45 4.33
N ARG A 50 -26.43 -16.55 3.88
CA ARG A 50 -27.51 -16.81 2.92
C ARG A 50 -27.37 -15.85 1.75
N ILE A 51 -27.66 -16.33 0.55
CA ILE A 51 -27.48 -15.52 -0.67
C ILE A 51 -28.57 -14.44 -0.74
N GLU A 52 -29.73 -14.72 -0.16
CA GLU A 52 -30.90 -13.84 -0.12
C GLU A 52 -30.70 -12.61 0.78
N ASP A 53 -29.74 -12.68 1.71
CA ASP A 53 -29.39 -11.59 2.61
C ASP A 53 -28.33 -10.64 2.01
N LEU A 54 -27.81 -10.94 0.80
CA LEU A 54 -26.78 -10.13 0.14
C LEU A 54 -27.40 -9.16 -0.90
N PRO A 55 -26.86 -7.93 -1.03
CA PRO A 55 -25.75 -7.38 -0.25
C PRO A 55 -26.18 -6.83 1.12
N ILE A 56 -25.34 -7.05 2.13
CA ILE A 56 -25.42 -6.44 3.45
C ILE A 56 -24.85 -5.03 3.36
N ILE A 57 -25.71 -4.03 3.47
CA ILE A 57 -25.36 -2.61 3.44
C ILE A 57 -26.01 -1.93 4.66
N PRO A 58 -25.25 -1.63 5.73
CA PRO A 58 -25.82 -0.98 6.91
C PRO A 58 -26.10 0.51 6.65
N ASP A 59 -27.20 1.04 7.19
CA ASP A 59 -27.49 2.49 7.16
C ASP A 59 -26.40 3.31 7.87
N LYS A 60 -25.83 2.73 8.93
CA LYS A 60 -24.73 3.30 9.71
C LYS A 60 -23.77 2.20 10.12
N PHE A 61 -22.49 2.38 9.82
CA PHE A 61 -21.44 1.49 10.32
C PHE A 61 -21.33 1.57 11.83
N LYS A 62 -21.33 0.41 12.48
CA LYS A 62 -21.08 0.26 13.91
C LYS A 62 -19.64 -0.19 14.14
N TYR A 63 -19.12 0.16 15.29
CA TYR A 63 -17.74 -0.06 15.67
C TYR A 63 -17.68 -0.54 17.12
N HIS A 64 -16.72 -1.42 17.41
CA HIS A 64 -16.47 -1.91 18.77
C HIS A 64 -14.97 -1.87 19.09
N PRO A 65 -14.59 -1.84 20.38
CA PRO A 65 -13.19 -1.98 20.76
C PRO A 65 -12.67 -3.38 20.45
N ALA A 66 -11.56 -3.48 19.73
CA ALA A 66 -10.92 -4.75 19.38
C ALA A 66 -10.57 -5.54 20.65
N GLU A 67 -10.92 -6.83 20.70
CA GLU A 67 -10.83 -7.65 21.92
C GLU A 67 -9.41 -7.64 22.52
N ARG A 68 -8.40 -7.86 21.66
CA ARG A 68 -6.99 -7.96 22.07
C ARG A 68 -6.44 -6.67 22.69
N THR A 69 -7.00 -5.52 22.34
CA THR A 69 -6.49 -4.21 22.77
C THR A 69 -7.54 -3.40 23.53
N ARG A 70 -8.59 -4.06 24.00
CA ARG A 70 -9.74 -3.46 24.69
C ARG A 70 -9.33 -2.70 25.94
N ASP A 71 -8.36 -3.21 26.70
CA ASP A 71 -7.93 -2.56 27.95
C ASP A 71 -7.18 -1.25 27.68
N GLN A 72 -6.37 -1.19 26.61
CA GLN A 72 -5.76 0.06 26.17
C GLN A 72 -6.82 1.07 25.71
N PHE A 73 -7.88 0.63 25.00
CA PHE A 73 -9.00 1.51 24.66
C PHE A 73 -9.70 2.07 25.91
N LYS A 74 -9.92 1.25 26.95
CA LYS A 74 -10.51 1.70 28.22
C LYS A 74 -9.63 2.76 28.89
N VAL A 75 -8.31 2.55 28.94
CA VAL A 75 -7.35 3.54 29.48
C VAL A 75 -7.50 4.87 28.74
N ILE A 76 -7.42 4.87 27.41
CA ILE A 76 -7.54 6.11 26.62
C ILE A 76 -8.88 6.79 26.86
N LYS A 77 -9.99 6.03 26.87
CA LYS A 77 -11.33 6.56 27.14
C LYS A 77 -11.42 7.21 28.52
N GLN A 78 -10.86 6.58 29.55
CA GLN A 78 -10.82 7.13 30.91
C GLN A 78 -10.00 8.42 30.97
N LEU A 79 -8.82 8.44 30.34
CA LEU A 79 -7.97 9.63 30.26
C LEU A 79 -8.68 10.79 29.55
N MET A 80 -9.32 10.53 28.41
CA MET A 80 -10.11 11.52 27.68
C MET A 80 -11.27 12.07 28.52
N ALA A 81 -11.84 11.29 29.44
CA ALA A 81 -12.95 11.69 30.29
C ALA A 81 -12.54 12.49 31.54
N ARG A 82 -11.26 12.51 31.93
CA ARG A 82 -10.80 13.24 33.12
C ARG A 82 -11.12 14.73 33.03
N ALA A 83 -11.52 15.35 34.13
CA ALA A 83 -11.93 16.75 34.15
C ALA A 83 -10.77 17.74 33.93
N ASP A 84 -9.56 17.36 34.30
CA ASP A 84 -8.34 18.16 34.17
C ASP A 84 -7.76 18.18 32.73
N VAL A 85 -8.19 17.24 31.88
CA VAL A 85 -7.79 17.23 30.47
C VAL A 85 -8.62 18.24 29.68
N ALA A 86 -8.03 19.34 29.25
CA ALA A 86 -8.73 20.41 28.52
C ALA A 86 -8.87 20.15 27.01
N SER A 87 -7.89 19.48 26.40
CA SER A 87 -7.84 19.22 24.95
C SER A 87 -7.11 17.90 24.63
N VAL A 88 -7.16 17.47 23.37
CA VAL A 88 -6.52 16.24 22.88
C VAL A 88 -5.62 16.58 21.70
N VAL A 89 -4.41 16.00 21.65
CA VAL A 89 -3.53 16.11 20.48
C VAL A 89 -3.50 14.76 19.75
N ASN A 90 -3.92 14.74 18.48
CA ASN A 90 -3.67 13.61 17.60
C ASN A 90 -2.18 13.58 17.23
N ALA A 91 -1.45 12.67 17.84
CA ALA A 91 -0.04 12.40 17.58
C ALA A 91 0.17 11.03 16.89
N ALA A 92 -0.81 10.52 16.14
CA ALA A 92 -0.60 9.34 15.31
C ALA A 92 0.28 9.67 14.08
N ASP A 93 0.75 8.64 13.37
CA ASP A 93 1.62 8.82 12.20
C ASP A 93 1.00 9.77 11.16
N ALA A 94 1.86 10.53 10.48
CA ALA A 94 1.48 11.49 9.44
C ALA A 94 1.00 10.78 8.16
N GLY A 95 -0.27 10.37 8.15
CA GLY A 95 -0.88 9.69 7.00
C GLY A 95 -2.34 9.28 7.24
N ARG A 96 -2.97 8.74 6.21
CA ARG A 96 -4.39 8.33 6.24
C ARG A 96 -4.72 7.36 7.38
N GLU A 97 -3.88 6.35 7.57
CA GLU A 97 -4.12 5.34 8.62
C GLU A 97 -3.99 5.94 10.03
N GLY A 98 -3.05 6.86 10.24
CA GLY A 98 -2.91 7.57 11.51
C GLY A 98 -4.14 8.40 11.86
N GLU A 99 -4.72 9.11 10.87
CA GLU A 99 -5.99 9.82 11.08
C GLU A 99 -7.12 8.86 11.46
N LEU A 100 -7.26 7.74 10.75
CA LEU A 100 -8.31 6.76 10.99
C LEU A 100 -8.21 6.15 12.39
N ILE A 101 -7.02 5.73 12.82
CA ILE A 101 -6.80 5.14 14.14
C ILE A 101 -7.24 6.11 15.24
N PHE A 102 -6.77 7.36 15.18
CA PHE A 102 -7.14 8.37 16.17
C PHE A 102 -8.64 8.64 16.16
N ASP A 103 -9.21 8.86 14.98
CA ASP A 103 -10.59 9.27 14.81
C ASP A 103 -11.58 8.20 15.29
N LEU A 104 -11.34 6.92 15.00
CA LEU A 104 -12.19 5.83 15.50
C LEU A 104 -12.18 5.74 17.02
N VAL A 105 -10.99 5.85 17.65
CA VAL A 105 -10.86 5.84 19.11
C VAL A 105 -11.54 7.05 19.73
N TYR A 106 -11.27 8.24 19.22
CA TYR A 106 -11.84 9.50 19.72
C TYR A 106 -13.38 9.51 19.60
N THR A 107 -13.89 9.07 18.45
CA THR A 107 -15.34 8.99 18.18
C THR A 107 -16.01 7.98 19.10
N LEU A 108 -15.47 6.74 19.20
CA LEU A 108 -16.06 5.68 20.00
C LEU A 108 -15.92 5.93 21.52
N ALA A 109 -14.86 6.62 21.95
CA ALA A 109 -14.72 7.08 23.32
C ALA A 109 -15.79 8.11 23.72
N GLY A 110 -16.45 8.74 22.73
CA GLY A 110 -17.46 9.78 22.95
C GLY A 110 -16.85 11.12 23.36
N CYS A 111 -15.55 11.33 23.11
CA CYS A 111 -14.87 12.57 23.46
C CYS A 111 -15.40 13.73 22.59
N ARG A 112 -15.45 14.93 23.19
CA ARG A 112 -15.89 16.19 22.54
C ARG A 112 -14.92 17.34 22.77
N LYS A 113 -13.79 17.07 23.41
CA LYS A 113 -12.78 18.08 23.74
C LYS A 113 -12.06 18.53 22.46
N PRO A 114 -11.63 19.81 22.37
CA PRO A 114 -10.93 20.32 21.20
C PRO A 114 -9.74 19.43 20.80
N VAL A 115 -9.55 19.24 19.50
CA VAL A 115 -8.48 18.39 18.96
C VAL A 115 -7.51 19.22 18.13
N ALA A 116 -6.23 19.11 18.45
CA ALA A 116 -5.13 19.57 17.63
C ALA A 116 -4.39 18.38 16.98
N ARG A 117 -3.67 18.64 15.89
CA ARG A 117 -2.94 17.63 15.12
C ARG A 117 -1.44 17.91 15.11
N LEU A 118 -0.66 16.93 15.54
CA LEU A 118 0.81 16.93 15.48
C LEU A 118 1.30 16.20 14.23
N TRP A 119 1.75 16.93 13.20
CA TRP A 119 2.15 16.34 11.92
C TRP A 119 3.67 16.27 11.78
N ILE A 120 4.27 15.12 12.12
CA ILE A 120 5.73 14.91 12.10
C ILE A 120 6.10 13.62 11.35
N SER A 121 7.25 13.64 10.67
CA SER A 121 7.85 12.49 9.96
C SER A 121 9.14 11.99 10.61
N SER A 122 9.61 12.63 11.69
CA SER A 122 10.83 12.29 12.43
C SER A 122 10.53 12.24 13.92
N LEU A 123 11.11 11.26 14.61
CA LEU A 123 10.97 11.06 16.06
C LEU A 123 12.13 11.67 16.86
N THR A 124 12.97 12.48 16.22
CA THR A 124 14.00 13.25 16.93
C THR A 124 13.34 14.28 17.86
N ARG A 125 14.00 14.57 18.99
CA ARG A 125 13.50 15.53 19.98
C ARG A 125 13.20 16.90 19.37
N ASP A 126 14.08 17.38 18.50
CA ASP A 126 13.93 18.70 17.85
C ASP A 126 12.74 18.72 16.89
N ALA A 127 12.55 17.65 16.10
CA ALA A 127 11.39 17.55 15.21
C ALA A 127 10.07 17.47 15.97
N ILE A 128 10.03 16.72 17.07
CA ILE A 128 8.84 16.64 17.93
C ILE A 128 8.54 18.02 18.54
N SER A 129 9.55 18.68 19.11
CA SER A 129 9.39 19.99 19.76
C SER A 129 8.93 21.06 18.76
N ALA A 130 9.52 21.09 17.56
CA ALA A 130 9.09 21.97 16.48
C ALA A 130 7.65 21.66 16.02
N GLY A 131 7.27 20.37 15.96
CA GLY A 131 5.92 19.95 15.62
C GLY A 131 4.87 20.42 16.62
N PHE A 132 5.18 20.38 17.93
CA PHE A 132 4.28 20.90 18.97
C PHE A 132 4.14 22.43 18.91
N ALA A 133 5.18 23.15 18.51
CA ALA A 133 5.09 24.59 18.29
C ALA A 133 4.23 24.97 17.06
N GLN A 134 3.94 24.01 16.17
CA GLN A 134 3.20 24.20 14.91
C GLN A 134 1.96 23.31 14.85
N LEU A 135 1.34 23.02 15.99
CA LEU A 135 0.08 22.26 16.04
C LEU A 135 -0.99 22.92 15.16
N LYS A 136 -1.70 22.09 14.42
CA LYS A 136 -2.78 22.53 13.55
C LYS A 136 -4.14 22.11 14.11
N PRO A 137 -5.22 22.85 13.84
CA PRO A 137 -6.57 22.36 14.12
C PRO A 137 -6.83 21.04 13.38
N ALA A 138 -7.45 20.05 14.05
CA ALA A 138 -7.78 18.78 13.40
C ALA A 138 -8.70 18.93 12.17
N SER A 139 -9.44 20.03 12.07
CA SER A 139 -10.30 20.35 10.94
C SER A 139 -9.54 20.42 9.61
N GLU A 140 -8.26 20.83 9.60
CA GLU A 140 -7.42 20.85 8.39
C GLU A 140 -7.21 19.45 7.78
N TYR A 141 -7.41 18.39 8.57
CA TYR A 141 -7.19 17.01 8.16
C TYR A 141 -8.49 16.23 7.93
N THR A 142 -9.64 16.91 7.95
CA THR A 142 -10.96 16.29 7.78
C THR A 142 -11.07 15.47 6.49
N GLY A 143 -10.61 16.01 5.35
CA GLY A 143 -10.64 15.28 4.09
C GLY A 143 -9.77 14.01 4.11
N LEU A 144 -8.64 14.03 4.83
CA LEU A 144 -7.75 12.87 4.96
C LEU A 144 -8.39 11.77 5.81
N ARG A 145 -8.99 12.16 6.94
CA ARG A 145 -9.77 11.28 7.82
C ARG A 145 -10.95 10.66 7.08
N ASP A 146 -11.74 11.47 6.38
CA ASP A 146 -12.94 11.01 5.67
C ASP A 146 -12.57 10.07 4.51
N SER A 147 -11.47 10.35 3.80
CA SER A 147 -10.91 9.43 2.80
C SER A 147 -10.53 8.08 3.41
N ALA A 148 -9.91 8.07 4.60
CA ALA A 148 -9.53 6.85 5.29
C ALA A 148 -10.76 6.05 5.79
N ARG A 149 -11.78 6.73 6.34
CA ARG A 149 -13.07 6.10 6.69
C ARG A 149 -13.74 5.47 5.48
N ALA A 150 -13.87 6.23 4.39
CA ALA A 150 -14.50 5.77 3.16
C ALA A 150 -13.79 4.53 2.61
N ARG A 151 -12.46 4.51 2.66
CA ARG A 151 -11.67 3.33 2.28
C ARG A 151 -11.99 2.12 3.15
N GLN A 152 -11.92 2.25 4.48
CA GLN A 152 -12.18 1.15 5.42
C GLN A 152 -13.59 0.56 5.22
N GLN A 153 -14.60 1.44 5.10
CA GLN A 153 -15.99 1.05 4.89
C GLN A 153 -16.21 0.41 3.51
N SER A 154 -15.59 0.95 2.46
CA SER A 154 -15.65 0.36 1.12
C SER A 154 -14.99 -1.02 1.07
N ASP A 155 -13.84 -1.19 1.72
CA ASP A 155 -13.13 -2.47 1.77
C ASP A 155 -13.95 -3.51 2.55
N TRP A 156 -14.62 -3.10 3.64
CA TRP A 156 -15.57 -3.95 4.37
C TRP A 156 -16.77 -4.35 3.50
N LEU A 157 -17.44 -3.38 2.85
CA LEU A 157 -18.61 -3.65 2.01
C LEU A 157 -18.31 -4.62 0.87
N VAL A 158 -17.25 -4.33 0.10
CA VAL A 158 -16.87 -5.18 -1.04
C VAL A 158 -16.35 -6.53 -0.56
N GLY A 159 -15.45 -6.53 0.41
CA GLY A 159 -14.80 -7.75 0.89
C GLY A 159 -15.79 -8.72 1.51
N LEU A 160 -16.62 -8.23 2.44
CA LEU A 160 -17.61 -9.05 3.13
C LEU A 160 -18.64 -9.63 2.15
N ASN A 161 -19.29 -8.78 1.35
CA ASN A 161 -20.37 -9.24 0.47
C ASN A 161 -19.87 -10.19 -0.62
N ALA A 162 -18.77 -9.83 -1.28
CA ALA A 162 -18.21 -10.67 -2.35
C ALA A 162 -17.69 -12.00 -1.79
N THR A 163 -17.01 -11.99 -0.64
CA THR A 163 -16.53 -13.23 0.01
C THR A 163 -17.69 -14.14 0.39
N ARG A 164 -18.76 -13.60 0.99
CA ARG A 164 -19.94 -14.39 1.36
C ARG A 164 -20.62 -14.98 0.12
N ALA A 165 -20.86 -14.17 -0.92
CA ALA A 165 -21.47 -14.62 -2.16
C ALA A 165 -20.66 -15.74 -2.82
N GLN A 166 -19.36 -15.53 -3.03
CA GLN A 166 -18.48 -16.50 -3.68
C GLN A 166 -18.37 -17.80 -2.87
N THR A 167 -18.25 -17.69 -1.54
CA THR A 167 -18.16 -18.87 -0.67
C THR A 167 -19.46 -19.68 -0.67
N ILE A 168 -20.63 -19.02 -0.68
CA ILE A 168 -21.92 -19.73 -0.80
C ILE A 168 -22.01 -20.48 -2.14
N MET A 169 -21.61 -19.84 -3.24
CA MET A 169 -21.63 -20.46 -4.56
C MET A 169 -20.65 -21.64 -4.64
N ALA A 170 -19.44 -21.50 -4.11
CA ALA A 170 -18.46 -22.57 -4.07
C ALA A 170 -18.96 -23.77 -3.26
N ARG A 171 -19.60 -23.53 -2.10
CA ARG A 171 -20.23 -24.60 -1.30
C ARG A 171 -21.36 -25.32 -2.03
N LYS A 172 -22.20 -24.59 -2.77
CA LYS A 172 -23.24 -25.19 -3.63
C LYS A 172 -22.65 -26.07 -4.72
N ALA A 173 -21.45 -25.77 -5.20
CA ALA A 173 -20.71 -26.58 -6.17
C ALA A 173 -19.90 -27.73 -5.53
N GLY A 174 -20.04 -27.96 -4.21
CA GLY A 174 -19.36 -29.06 -3.50
C GLY A 174 -17.95 -28.72 -3.01
N HIS A 175 -17.54 -27.45 -3.03
CA HIS A 175 -16.24 -27.03 -2.49
C HIS A 175 -16.32 -26.64 -1.01
N GLU A 176 -15.26 -26.95 -0.27
CA GLU A 176 -15.09 -26.57 1.13
C GLU A 176 -14.23 -25.31 1.29
N GLY A 177 -14.30 -24.67 2.47
CA GLY A 177 -13.48 -23.50 2.80
C GLY A 177 -14.15 -22.14 2.58
N VAL A 178 -13.32 -21.10 2.56
CA VAL A 178 -13.71 -19.69 2.35
C VAL A 178 -12.99 -19.17 1.12
N TYR A 179 -13.76 -18.55 0.23
CA TYR A 179 -13.25 -17.97 -1.01
C TYR A 179 -13.27 -16.44 -0.86
N SER A 180 -12.17 -15.90 -0.32
CA SER A 180 -12.06 -14.48 -0.02
C SER A 180 -11.95 -13.66 -1.29
N LEU A 181 -12.82 -12.65 -1.40
CA LEU A 181 -12.77 -11.64 -2.44
C LEU A 181 -12.57 -10.27 -1.81
N GLY A 182 -11.93 -9.36 -2.53
CA GLY A 182 -11.72 -8.00 -2.05
C GLY A 182 -11.07 -7.10 -3.08
N ARG A 183 -11.27 -5.79 -2.91
CA ARG A 183 -10.86 -4.75 -3.87
C ARG A 183 -9.36 -4.74 -4.18
N VAL A 184 -8.51 -5.25 -3.29
CA VAL A 184 -7.05 -5.34 -3.49
C VAL A 184 -6.62 -6.78 -3.82
N GLN A 185 -6.98 -7.75 -2.96
CA GLN A 185 -6.53 -9.14 -3.13
C GLN A 185 -6.97 -9.76 -4.46
N THR A 186 -8.19 -9.48 -4.91
CA THR A 186 -8.75 -10.13 -6.11
C THR A 186 -8.11 -9.60 -7.39
N PRO A 187 -7.96 -8.28 -7.62
CA PRO A 187 -7.19 -7.79 -8.76
C PRO A 187 -5.72 -8.23 -8.75
N THR A 188 -5.08 -8.30 -7.58
CA THR A 188 -3.71 -8.81 -7.47
C THR A 188 -3.62 -10.27 -7.91
N LEU A 189 -4.54 -11.13 -7.48
CA LEU A 189 -4.62 -12.51 -7.95
C LEU A 189 -4.88 -12.57 -9.46
N ALA A 190 -5.76 -11.72 -9.98
CA ALA A 190 -6.07 -11.69 -11.41
C ALA A 190 -4.85 -11.35 -12.27
N LEU A 191 -3.96 -10.46 -11.81
CA LEU A 191 -2.70 -10.15 -12.51
C LEU A 191 -1.77 -11.37 -12.61
N ILE A 192 -1.70 -12.18 -11.54
CA ILE A 192 -0.89 -13.40 -11.52
C ILE A 192 -1.49 -14.44 -12.47
N VAL A 193 -2.80 -14.70 -12.36
CA VAL A 193 -3.51 -15.67 -13.21
C VAL A 193 -3.39 -15.29 -14.69
N ALA A 194 -3.55 -13.99 -15.02
CA ALA A 194 -3.41 -13.53 -16.41
C ALA A 194 -1.99 -13.75 -16.95
N ARG A 195 -0.96 -13.51 -16.13
CA ARG A 195 0.43 -13.76 -16.52
C ARG A 195 0.71 -15.25 -16.69
N ASP A 196 0.18 -16.10 -15.82
CA ASP A 196 0.33 -17.55 -15.94
C ASP A 196 -0.37 -18.07 -17.20
N ASP A 197 -1.53 -17.51 -17.56
CA ASP A 197 -2.25 -17.84 -18.79
C ASP A 197 -1.47 -17.41 -20.05
N GLU A 198 -0.90 -16.19 -20.04
CA GLU A 198 0.01 -15.71 -21.10
C GLU A 198 1.20 -16.66 -21.30
N ILE A 199 1.78 -17.17 -20.20
CA ILE A 199 2.92 -18.10 -20.25
C ILE A 199 2.49 -19.47 -20.75
N ALA A 200 1.36 -20.00 -20.26
CA ALA A 200 0.85 -21.31 -20.64
C ALA A 200 0.49 -21.40 -22.12
N HIS A 201 0.01 -20.30 -22.69
CA HIS A 201 -0.37 -20.19 -24.11
C HIS A 201 0.74 -19.57 -24.99
N PHE A 202 1.93 -19.32 -24.44
CA PHE A 202 3.04 -18.80 -25.22
C PHE A 202 3.55 -19.86 -26.21
N VAL A 203 3.35 -19.59 -27.50
CA VAL A 203 3.92 -20.42 -28.58
C VAL A 203 5.22 -19.77 -29.05
N PRO A 204 6.40 -20.36 -28.79
CA PRO A 204 7.67 -19.80 -29.25
C PRO A 204 7.70 -19.79 -30.78
N VAL A 205 8.07 -18.65 -31.36
CA VAL A 205 8.25 -18.49 -32.81
C VAL A 205 9.73 -18.36 -33.11
N THR A 206 10.23 -19.22 -34.01
CA THR A 206 11.59 -19.12 -34.52
C THR A 206 11.72 -17.87 -35.38
N TYR A 207 12.71 -17.04 -35.09
CA TYR A 207 13.14 -15.94 -35.94
C TYR A 207 14.66 -16.03 -36.13
N TYR A 208 15.15 -15.38 -37.17
CA TYR A 208 16.56 -15.37 -37.53
C TYR A 208 17.07 -13.93 -37.54
N GLU A 209 18.32 -13.73 -37.14
CA GLU A 209 19.03 -12.45 -37.29
C GLU A 209 20.32 -12.69 -38.06
N VAL A 210 20.73 -11.71 -38.88
CA VAL A 210 22.02 -11.75 -39.56
C VAL A 210 22.99 -10.88 -38.78
N VAL A 211 23.93 -11.52 -38.10
CA VAL A 211 25.01 -10.84 -37.37
C VAL A 211 26.30 -10.98 -38.17
N ALA A 212 26.87 -9.85 -38.56
CA ALA A 212 28.13 -9.78 -39.29
C ALA A 212 29.28 -9.38 -38.36
N GLU A 213 30.45 -9.98 -38.57
CA GLU A 213 31.69 -9.59 -37.93
C GLU A 213 32.50 -8.72 -38.90
N PHE A 214 32.74 -7.46 -38.50
CA PHE A 214 33.45 -6.47 -39.30
C PHE A 214 34.86 -6.29 -38.76
N LYS A 215 35.85 -6.31 -39.65
CA LYS A 215 37.24 -5.96 -39.35
C LYS A 215 37.51 -4.52 -39.80
N ALA A 216 37.91 -3.67 -38.85
CA ALA A 216 38.38 -2.31 -39.07
C ALA A 216 39.82 -2.16 -38.56
N ASP A 217 40.46 -1.04 -38.87
CA ASP A 217 41.85 -0.76 -38.46
C ASP A 217 42.04 -0.84 -36.94
N ALA A 218 41.02 -0.42 -36.18
CA ALA A 218 41.02 -0.41 -34.72
C ALA A 218 40.59 -1.74 -34.06
N GLY A 219 40.23 -2.75 -34.84
CA GLY A 219 39.82 -4.07 -34.35
C GLY A 219 38.56 -4.62 -35.01
N THR A 220 38.00 -5.65 -34.38
CA THR A 220 36.82 -6.37 -34.86
C THR A 220 35.59 -6.01 -34.03
N TYR A 221 34.43 -5.84 -34.68
CA TYR A 221 33.16 -5.61 -34.00
C TYR A 221 32.01 -6.37 -34.68
N ARG A 222 30.91 -6.57 -33.94
CA ARG A 222 29.69 -7.18 -34.49
C ARG A 222 28.67 -6.12 -34.83
N GLY A 223 28.01 -6.29 -35.97
CA GLY A 223 26.84 -5.51 -36.37
C GLY A 223 25.69 -6.44 -36.73
N THR A 224 24.50 -6.11 -36.26
CA THR A 224 23.27 -6.81 -36.64
C THR A 224 22.67 -6.11 -37.86
N TRP A 225 22.37 -6.86 -38.90
CA TRP A 225 21.65 -6.34 -40.05
C TRP A 225 20.27 -5.85 -39.62
N PHE A 226 19.80 -4.75 -40.22
CA PHE A 226 18.46 -4.23 -39.98
C PHE A 226 17.89 -3.61 -41.25
N ASP A 227 16.57 -3.58 -41.33
CA ASP A 227 15.82 -2.80 -42.30
C ASP A 227 14.69 -2.00 -41.61
N LYS A 228 13.71 -1.53 -42.40
CA LYS A 228 12.55 -0.80 -41.89
C LYS A 228 11.65 -1.64 -40.96
N LYS A 229 11.71 -2.96 -41.04
CA LYS A 229 10.93 -3.90 -40.22
C LYS A 229 11.68 -4.33 -38.96
N GLY A 230 12.97 -4.01 -38.85
CA GLY A 230 13.82 -4.31 -37.70
C GLY A 230 14.96 -5.25 -38.06
N THR A 231 15.41 -6.05 -37.10
CA THR A 231 16.59 -6.94 -37.24
C THR A 231 16.24 -8.38 -37.59
N ARG A 232 14.95 -8.76 -37.49
CA ARG A 232 14.49 -10.14 -37.51
C ARG A 232 13.93 -10.57 -38.86
N PHE A 233 14.20 -11.81 -39.22
CA PHE A 233 13.63 -12.51 -40.37
C PHE A 233 12.76 -13.68 -39.89
N ASP A 234 11.56 -13.82 -40.45
CA ASP A 234 10.66 -14.94 -40.13
C ASP A 234 11.08 -16.24 -40.82
N LYS A 235 11.84 -16.14 -41.92
CA LYS A 235 12.28 -17.29 -42.73
C LYS A 235 13.80 -17.34 -42.79
N ARG A 236 14.36 -18.53 -42.59
CA ARG A 236 15.80 -18.76 -42.58
C ARG A 236 16.45 -18.40 -43.90
N GLU A 237 15.80 -18.75 -45.01
CA GLU A 237 16.31 -18.56 -46.36
C GLU A 237 16.50 -17.07 -46.70
N ALA A 238 15.64 -16.20 -46.15
CA ALA A 238 15.76 -14.76 -46.33
C ALA A 238 16.99 -14.21 -45.60
N ALA A 239 17.24 -14.67 -44.36
CA ALA A 239 18.44 -14.32 -43.61
C ALA A 239 19.71 -14.85 -44.29
N GLU A 240 19.69 -16.11 -44.78
CA GLU A 240 20.82 -16.72 -45.48
C GLU A 240 21.14 -16.03 -46.81
N ALA A 241 20.11 -15.60 -47.57
CA ALA A 241 20.31 -14.83 -48.80
C ALA A 241 21.01 -13.49 -48.55
N VAL A 242 20.61 -12.78 -47.48
CA VAL A 242 21.28 -11.54 -47.06
C VAL A 242 22.71 -11.83 -46.62
N ALA A 243 22.91 -12.83 -45.76
CA ALA A 243 24.24 -13.21 -45.30
C ALA A 243 25.18 -13.57 -46.46
N ALA A 244 24.71 -14.36 -47.43
CA ALA A 244 25.47 -14.74 -48.62
C ALA A 244 25.84 -13.52 -49.49
N LYS A 245 24.92 -12.57 -49.65
CA LYS A 245 25.14 -11.34 -50.43
C LYS A 245 26.23 -10.45 -49.83
N VAL A 246 26.32 -10.38 -48.50
CA VAL A 246 27.23 -9.46 -47.80
C VAL A 246 28.52 -10.12 -47.32
N LYS A 247 28.60 -11.46 -47.32
CA LYS A 247 29.78 -12.20 -46.85
C LYS A 247 31.01 -11.84 -47.68
N GLY A 248 32.08 -11.44 -47.00
CA GLY A 248 33.36 -11.06 -47.63
C GLY A 248 33.32 -9.70 -48.33
N GLN A 249 32.21 -8.97 -48.28
CA GLN A 249 32.11 -7.63 -48.84
C GLN A 249 32.66 -6.58 -47.88
N GLN A 250 33.12 -5.46 -48.43
CA GLN A 250 33.50 -4.28 -47.65
C GLN A 250 32.26 -3.45 -47.32
N GLY A 251 32.09 -3.09 -46.04
CA GLY A 251 31.10 -2.12 -45.60
C GLY A 251 31.68 -0.71 -45.53
N ALA A 252 30.88 0.30 -45.81
CA ALA A 252 31.21 1.70 -45.57
C ALA A 252 30.42 2.22 -44.37
N VAL A 253 31.07 3.01 -43.51
CA VAL A 253 30.40 3.65 -42.38
C VAL A 253 29.58 4.83 -42.92
N GLU A 254 28.25 4.68 -42.94
CA GLU A 254 27.36 5.75 -43.41
C GLU A 254 27.21 6.87 -42.38
N LYS A 255 27.22 6.54 -41.08
CA LYS A 255 27.02 7.50 -40.00
C LYS A 255 27.70 7.05 -38.72
N VAL A 256 28.40 7.96 -38.06
CA VAL A 256 28.88 7.82 -36.68
C VAL A 256 28.24 8.90 -35.83
N GLU A 257 27.56 8.50 -34.76
CA GLU A 257 26.95 9.43 -33.82
C GLU A 257 27.52 9.19 -32.43
N LYS A 258 28.27 10.16 -31.91
CA LYS A 258 28.83 10.12 -30.57
C LYS A 258 28.06 11.09 -29.68
N LYS A 259 27.34 10.57 -28.69
CA LYS A 259 26.62 11.37 -27.71
C LYS A 259 27.23 11.17 -26.33
N ALA A 260 27.52 12.26 -25.65
CA ALA A 260 27.74 12.22 -24.21
C ALA A 260 26.37 12.01 -23.54
N SER A 261 26.20 10.90 -22.82
CA SER A 261 25.07 10.74 -21.91
C SER A 261 25.54 11.03 -20.49
N LYS A 262 24.65 11.64 -19.69
CA LYS A 262 24.86 11.85 -18.26
C LYS A 262 23.78 11.08 -17.52
N GLU A 263 24.20 10.06 -16.79
CA GLU A 263 23.32 9.36 -15.87
C GLU A 263 23.27 10.13 -14.55
N ARG A 264 22.06 10.44 -14.09
CA ARG A 264 21.87 11.11 -12.79
C ARG A 264 21.85 10.05 -11.70
N ALA A 265 22.30 10.44 -10.51
CA ALA A 265 22.07 9.63 -9.33
C ALA A 265 20.57 9.34 -9.15
N PRO A 266 20.19 8.12 -8.74
CA PRO A 266 18.80 7.78 -8.48
C PRO A 266 18.23 8.63 -7.33
N LEU A 267 16.91 8.74 -7.28
CA LEU A 267 16.21 9.37 -6.16
C LEU A 267 16.41 8.55 -4.87
N LEU A 268 16.19 9.20 -3.73
CA LEU A 268 16.09 8.50 -2.44
C LEU A 268 14.93 7.50 -2.47
N TYR A 269 15.05 6.42 -1.70
CA TYR A 269 14.06 5.36 -1.67
C TYR A 269 12.73 5.82 -1.08
N ASP A 270 11.64 5.49 -1.76
CA ASP A 270 10.35 5.23 -1.13
C ASP A 270 10.27 3.75 -0.68
N LEU A 271 9.22 3.40 0.08
CA LEU A 271 9.07 2.05 0.62
C LEU A 271 9.00 0.98 -0.48
N THR A 272 8.28 1.25 -1.57
CA THR A 272 8.11 0.30 -2.68
C THR A 272 9.42 0.04 -3.43
N THR A 273 10.18 1.09 -3.71
CA THR A 273 11.49 0.98 -4.36
C THR A 273 12.48 0.26 -3.45
N LEU A 274 12.48 0.58 -2.15
CA LEU A 274 13.31 -0.12 -1.17
C LEU A 274 12.98 -1.63 -1.13
N GLN A 275 11.70 -1.98 -1.06
CA GLN A 275 11.25 -3.38 -1.07
C GLN A 275 11.69 -4.11 -2.36
N ARG A 276 11.50 -3.47 -3.52
CA ARG A 276 11.92 -4.05 -4.81
C ARG A 276 13.43 -4.25 -4.87
N THR A 277 14.22 -3.29 -4.40
CA THR A 277 15.68 -3.37 -4.41
C THR A 277 16.22 -4.37 -3.38
N ALA A 278 15.51 -4.58 -2.26
CA ALA A 278 15.92 -5.55 -1.24
C ALA A 278 15.53 -7.00 -1.59
N ASN A 279 14.48 -7.20 -2.39
CA ASN A 279 13.96 -8.52 -2.78
C ASN A 279 14.69 -9.14 -3.99
N VAL A 280 16.02 -8.98 -4.07
CA VAL A 280 16.87 -9.56 -5.12
C VAL A 280 17.29 -10.98 -4.77
#